data_AF-X1R2L7-F1
#
_entry.id   AF-X1R2L7-F1
#
_cell.length_a   1.000
_cell.length_b   1.000
_cell.length_c   1.000
_cell.angle_alpha   90.00
_cell.angle_beta   90.00
_cell.angle_gamma   90.00
#
_symmetry.space_group_name_H-M   'P 1'
#
loop_
_entity.id
_entity.type
_entity.pdbx_description
1 polymer ?
#
loop_
_entity_poly.entity_id
_entity_poly.type
_entity_poly.pdbx_seq_one_letter_code
_entity_poly.pdbx_strand_id
1 'polypeptide(L)' 'MESGAPILGMSALITPSFESMKNTVTAIEKRGIRDRVKVIIGGGIVIEQVKRYVGADAFTRDGAEGVKICKEFIRKANK' A
#
# COMPACT_ATOMS: atom_id res chain seq x y z
N MET A 1 1.06 7.40 -14.71
CA MET A 1 1.34 6.04 -14.22
C MET A 1 1.12 5.13 -15.41
N GLU A 2 2.17 4.47 -15.90
CA GLU A 2 2.15 3.77 -17.20
C GLU A 2 1.12 2.62 -17.23
N SER A 3 0.98 1.89 -16.13
CA SER A 3 0.10 0.72 -16.02
C SER A 3 -1.38 1.04 -15.77
N GLY A 4 -1.74 2.28 -15.41
CA GLY A 4 -3.09 2.62 -14.98
C GLY A 4 -3.59 1.84 -13.74
N ALA A 5 -2.69 1.20 -12.98
CA ALA A 5 -3.07 0.34 -11.86
C ALA A 5 -3.73 1.13 -10.71
N PRO A 6 -4.91 0.71 -10.21
CA PRO A 6 -5.61 1.38 -9.13
C PRO A 6 -5.07 1.07 -7.73
N ILE A 7 -4.22 0.03 -7.61
CA ILE A 7 -3.66 -0.44 -6.34
C ILE A 7 -2.14 -0.60 -6.48
N LEU A 8 -1.41 -0.07 -5.50
CA LEU A 8 0.01 -0.33 -5.30
C LEU A 8 0.20 -1.25 -4.09
N GLY A 9 0.73 -2.44 -4.33
CA GLY A 9 1.15 -3.37 -3.29
C GLY A 9 2.65 -3.32 -3.06
N MET A 10 3.10 -3.28 -1.80
CA MET A 10 4.52 -3.38 -1.44
C MET A 10 4.72 -4.43 -0.35
N SER A 11 5.83 -5.18 -0.38
CA SER A 11 6.15 -6.23 0.60
C SER A 11 7.44 -5.94 1.35
N ALA A 12 7.45 -6.18 2.68
CA ALA A 12 8.58 -5.97 3.57
C ALA A 12 8.82 -7.19 4.45
N LEU A 13 10.05 -7.71 4.42
CA LEU A 13 10.50 -8.77 5.32
C LEU A 13 11.56 -8.31 6.32
N ILE A 14 12.14 -7.12 6.13
CA ILE A 14 13.20 -6.55 6.98
C ILE A 14 12.93 -5.07 7.28
N THR A 15 13.33 -4.58 8.46
CA THR A 15 13.04 -3.21 8.90
C THR A 15 13.56 -2.09 7.98
N PRO A 16 14.72 -2.21 7.28
CA PRO A 16 15.17 -1.16 6.38
C PRO A 16 14.22 -0.91 5.20
N SER A 17 13.41 -1.90 4.81
CA SER A 17 12.47 -1.76 3.68
C SER A 17 11.32 -0.80 3.98
N PHE A 18 11.03 -0.50 5.25
CA PHE A 18 9.97 0.44 5.63
C PHE A 18 10.27 1.87 5.17
N GLU A 19 11.54 2.28 5.21
CA GLU A 19 11.97 3.60 4.72
C GLU A 19 11.79 3.69 3.19
N SER A 20 12.15 2.64 2.44
CA SER A 20 11.93 2.57 1.00
C SER A 20 10.44 2.63 0.63
N MET A 21 9.57 1.98 1.40
CA MET A 21 8.12 2.06 1.20
C MET A 21 7.60 3.49 1.42
N LYS A 22 8.03 4.15 2.51
CA LYS A 22 7.65 5.53 2.80
C LYS A 22 8.09 6.49 1.70
N ASN A 23 9.31 6.34 1.21
CA ASN A 23 9.84 7.14 0.11
C ASN A 23 9.03 6.93 -1.19
N THR A 24 8.57 5.70 -1.44
CA THR A 24 7.69 5.39 -2.57
C THR A 24 6.35 6.12 -2.45
N VAL A 25 5.69 6.07 -1.28
CA VAL A 25 4.42 6.79 -1.03
C VAL A 25 4.62 8.30 -1.16
N THR A 26 5.70 8.83 -0.60
CA THR A 26 6.06 10.27 -0.70
C THR A 26 6.28 10.69 -2.16
N ALA A 27 6.89 9.85 -2.99
CA ALA A 27 7.06 10.14 -4.42
C ALA A 27 5.72 10.17 -5.18
N ILE A 28 4.76 9.34 -4.79
CA ILE A 28 3.40 9.32 -5.36
C ILE A 28 2.63 10.57 -4.94
N GLU A 29 2.76 10.99 -3.70
CA GLU A 29 2.20 12.26 -3.18
C GLU A 29 2.78 13.47 -3.92
N LYS A 30 4.11 13.55 -4.06
CA LYS A 30 4.78 14.63 -4.81
C LYS A 30 4.37 14.71 -6.27
N ARG A 31 3.94 13.59 -6.87
CA ARG A 31 3.40 13.53 -8.23
C ARG A 31 1.92 13.88 -8.32
N GLY A 32 1.24 14.14 -7.20
CA GLY A 32 -0.17 14.53 -7.15
C GLY A 32 -1.14 13.39 -7.51
N ILE A 33 -0.71 12.13 -7.37
CA ILE A 33 -1.51 10.96 -7.77
C ILE A 33 -1.87 10.05 -6.59
N ARG A 34 -1.61 10.49 -5.35
CA ARG A 34 -1.87 9.71 -4.13
C ARG A 34 -3.35 9.36 -3.94
N ASP A 35 -4.25 10.28 -4.30
CA ASP A 35 -5.70 10.07 -4.15
C ASP A 35 -6.28 9.10 -5.18
N ARG A 36 -5.53 8.83 -6.26
CA ARG A 36 -5.96 7.97 -7.37
C ARG A 36 -5.53 6.51 -7.21
N VAL A 37 -4.66 6.21 -6.24
CA VAL A 37 -4.11 4.87 -6.03
C VAL A 37 -4.21 4.47 -4.57
N LYS A 38 -4.75 3.27 -4.33
CA LYS A 38 -4.77 2.66 -3.00
C LYS A 38 -3.46 1.93 -2.72
N VAL A 39 -2.85 2.22 -1.58
CA VAL A 39 -1.57 1.66 -1.16
C VAL A 39 -1.82 0.60 -0.08
N ILE A 40 -1.38 -0.63 -0.34
CA ILE A 40 -1.37 -1.73 0.64
C ILE A 40 0.05 -2.21 0.87
N ILE A 41 0.42 -2.39 2.14
CA ILE A 41 1.71 -2.97 2.52
C ILE A 41 1.54 -4.34 3.16
N GLY A 42 2.48 -5.24 2.92
CA GLY A 42 2.43 -6.61 3.41
C GLY A 42 3.77 -7.13 3.92
N GLY A 43 3.71 -8.25 4.64
CA GLY A 43 4.89 -8.99 5.10
C GLY A 43 4.83 -9.34 6.59
N GLY A 44 5.57 -10.38 6.98
CA GLY A 44 5.43 -10.99 8.30
C GLY A 44 5.74 -10.08 9.49
N ILE A 45 6.48 -8.99 9.25
CA ILE A 45 6.87 -8.01 10.28
C ILE A 45 6.08 -6.69 10.20
N VAL A 46 5.10 -6.59 9.29
CA VAL A 46 4.29 -5.38 9.13
C VAL A 46 3.20 -5.34 10.20
N ILE A 47 3.05 -4.19 10.83
CA ILE A 47 2.04 -3.89 11.84
C ILE A 47 1.43 -2.51 11.57
N GLU A 48 0.37 -2.20 12.28
CA GLU A 48 -0.35 -0.93 12.15
C GLU A 48 0.55 0.32 12.32
N GLN A 49 1.59 0.26 13.17
CA GLN A 49 2.58 1.34 13.28
C GLN A 49 3.36 1.57 11.98
N VAL A 50 3.73 0.49 11.28
CA VAL A 50 4.43 0.56 9.98
C VAL A 50 3.50 1.14 8.92
N LYS A 51 2.21 0.75 8.91
CA LYS A 51 1.20 1.35 8.02
C LYS A 51 1.16 2.87 8.15
N ARG A 52 1.06 3.37 9.39
CA ARG A 52 1.05 4.82 9.68
C ARG A 52 2.35 5.50 9.29
N TYR A 53 3.48 4.87 9.59
CA TYR A 53 4.80 5.41 9.27
C TYR A 53 5.03 5.54 7.75
N VAL A 54 4.58 4.55 6.98
CA VAL A 54 4.68 4.54 5.51
C VAL A 54 3.64 5.45 4.85
N GLY A 55 2.48 5.66 5.47
CA GLY A 55 1.35 6.37 4.85
C GLY A 55 0.47 5.49 3.96
N ALA A 56 0.42 4.19 4.23
CA ALA A 56 -0.38 3.23 3.47
C ALA A 56 -1.87 3.25 3.90
N ASP A 57 -2.77 2.87 2.99
CA ASP A 57 -4.22 2.81 3.25
C ASP A 57 -4.59 1.54 4.04
N ALA A 58 -3.85 0.45 3.82
CA ALA A 58 -4.02 -0.81 4.54
C ALA A 58 -2.69 -1.54 4.74
N PHE A 59 -2.68 -2.47 5.69
CA PHE A 59 -1.63 -3.47 5.80
C PHE A 59 -2.22 -4.86 5.94
N THR A 60 -1.42 -5.88 5.66
CA THR A 60 -1.76 -7.27 5.94
C THR A 60 -0.51 -8.08 6.29
N ARG A 61 -0.69 -9.18 7.02
CA ARG A 61 0.36 -10.18 7.27
C ARG A 61 0.08 -11.50 6.55
N ASP A 62 -1.05 -11.57 5.84
CA ASP A 62 -1.56 -12.77 5.18
C ASP A 62 -1.96 -12.47 3.73
N GLY A 63 -1.61 -13.38 2.82
CA GLY A 63 -1.90 -13.20 1.40
C GLY A 63 -3.40 -13.22 1.10
N ALA A 64 -4.16 -14.10 1.76
CA ALA A 64 -5.59 -14.23 1.49
C ALA A 64 -6.38 -13.03 2.02
N GLU A 65 -6.01 -12.50 3.19
CA GLU A 65 -6.52 -11.23 3.70
C GLU A 65 -6.18 -10.06 2.76
N GLY A 66 -4.93 -9.97 2.28
CA GLY A 66 -4.52 -8.97 1.30
C GLY A 66 -5.38 -8.96 0.04
N VAL A 67 -5.70 -10.14 -0.50
CA VAL A 67 -6.61 -10.26 -1.65
C VAL A 67 -8.01 -9.73 -1.33
N LYS A 68 -8.55 -9.99 -0.13
CA LYS A 68 -9.86 -9.47 0.29
C LYS A 68 -9.85 -7.94 0.36
N ILE A 69 -8.82 -7.35 0.96
CA ILE A 69 -8.66 -5.88 1.06
C ILE A 69 -8.59 -5.26 -0.35
N CYS A 70 -7.79 -5.83 -1.25
CA CYS A 70 -7.69 -5.35 -2.62
C CYS A 70 -9.04 -5.39 -3.35
N LYS A 71 -9.83 -6.46 -3.18
CA LYS A 71 -11.18 -6.55 -3.74
C LYS A 71 -12.12 -5.47 -3.18
N GLU A 72 -12.02 -5.15 -1.89
CA GLU A 72 -12.79 -4.07 -1.28
C GLU A 72 -12.41 -2.69 -1.83
N PHE A 73 -11.12 -2.43 -2.07
CA PHE A 73 -10.65 -1.20 -2.69
C PHE A 73 -11.25 -1.00 -4.08
N ILE A 74 -11.21 -2.02 -4.94
CA ILE A 74 -11.81 -1.94 -6.27
C ILE A 74 -13.32 -1.73 -6.19
N ARG A 75 -14.01 -2.46 -5.29
CA ARG A 75 -15.46 -2.34 -5.15
C ARG A 75 -15.90 -0.94 -4.71
N LYS A 76 -15.12 -0.27 -3.86
CA LYS A 76 -15.40 1.11 -3.42
C LYS A 76 -15.10 2.14 -4.51
N ALA A 77 -14.14 1.88 -5.40
CA ALA A 77 -13.81 2.77 -6.51
C ALA A 77 -14.86 2.74 -7.64
N ASN A 78 -15.64 1.67 -7.76
CA ASN A 78 -16.69 1.49 -8.78
C ASN A 78 -18.10 1.88 -8.29
N LYS A 79 -18.20 2.53 -7.13
CA LYS A 79 -19.44 3.12 -6.61
C LYS A 79 -19.37 4.63 -6.76
#